data_AF-A0AAU1DMN6-F1
#
_entry.id   AF-A0AAU1DMN6-F1
#
_cell.length_a   1.000
_cell.length_b   1.000
_cell.length_c   1.000
_cell.angle_alpha   90.00
_cell.angle_beta   90.00
_cell.angle_gamma   90.00
#
_symmetry.space_group_name_H-M   'P 1'
#
loop_
_entity.id
_entity.type
_entity.pdbx_description
1 polymer ?
#
loop_
_entity_poly.entity_id
_entity_poly.type
_entity_poly.pdbx_seq_one_letter_code
_entity_poly.pdbx_strand_id
1 'polypeptide(L)'
;MNALIVPLVTGPAPVQPPALRAPDTPLGRARLARGWSQVKVVRALMLLADHWGWDIAAENSLKVFVSRWENDTHRPGQAYQVLLCAIFRATPAELGFTRPAAASTLNERLAALESVIEGLTERLGEVAA
;
A
#
# COMPACT_ATOMS: atom_id res chain seq x y z
N MET A 1 2.06 44.95 8.03
CA MET A 1 3.09 44.63 9.05
C MET A 1 3.45 43.15 8.88
N ASN A 2 4.61 42.85 8.31
CA ASN A 2 5.04 41.48 8.06
C ASN A 2 5.92 41.04 9.24
N ALA A 3 5.45 40.07 10.04
CA ALA A 3 6.21 39.58 11.18
C ALA A 3 7.33 38.65 10.66
N LEU A 4 8.58 39.10 10.78
CA LEU A 4 9.74 38.25 10.53
C LEU A 4 9.83 37.25 11.68
N ILE A 5 9.51 35.98 11.42
CA ILE A 5 9.82 34.89 12.35
C ILE A 5 11.33 34.67 12.28
N VAL A 6 12.04 35.19 13.29
CA VAL A 6 13.47 34.94 13.47
C VAL A 6 13.62 33.60 14.19
N PRO A 7 14.22 32.57 13.56
CA PRO A 7 14.42 31.29 14.24
C PRO A 7 15.44 31.46 15.36
N LEU A 8 15.01 31.25 16.61
CA LEU A 8 15.85 31.32 17.82
C LEU A 8 16.80 30.11 17.98
N VAL A 9 16.68 29.10 17.10
CA VAL A 9 17.49 27.88 17.15
C VAL A 9 18.18 27.66 15.81
N THR A 10 19.51 27.81 15.80
CA THR A 10 20.38 27.28 14.74
C THR A 10 20.64 25.81 15.02
N GLY A 11 19.66 24.97 14.70
CA GLY A 11 19.73 23.52 14.86
C GLY A 11 18.70 22.84 13.95
N PRO A 12 18.77 21.50 13.78
CA PRO A 12 17.72 20.79 13.06
C PRO A 12 16.37 21.11 13.70
N ALA A 13 15.37 21.42 12.87
CA ALA A 13 14.04 21.76 13.35
C ALA A 13 13.52 20.68 14.31
N PRO A 14 12.83 21.06 15.41
CA PRO A 14 12.28 20.10 16.34
C PRO A 14 11.36 19.14 15.57
N VAL A 15 11.69 17.85 15.61
CA VAL A 15 10.92 16.84 14.90
C VAL A 15 9.66 16.54 15.72
N GLN A 16 8.48 16.72 15.13
CA GLN A 16 7.21 16.42 15.80
C GLN A 16 7.19 14.94 16.24
N PRO A 17 6.70 14.62 17.46
CA PRO A 17 6.58 13.24 17.92
C PRO A 17 5.79 12.39 16.91
N PRO A 18 6.21 11.13 16.62
CA PRO A 18 5.55 10.28 15.63
C PRO A 18 4.04 10.15 15.83
N ALA A 19 3.57 10.09 17.09
CA ALA A 19 2.15 9.99 17.44
C ALA A 19 1.30 11.17 16.97
N LEU A 20 1.92 12.33 16.73
CA LEU A 20 1.23 13.54 16.28
C LEU A 20 1.41 13.78 14.78
N ARG A 21 2.26 13.02 14.08
CA ARG A 21 2.51 13.24 12.66
C ARG A 21 1.28 12.83 11.84
N ALA A 22 1.05 13.56 10.76
CA ALA A 22 0.16 13.07 9.73
C ALA A 22 0.72 11.74 9.18
N PRO A 23 -0.14 10.77 8.82
CA PRO A 23 0.34 9.52 8.25
C PRO A 23 0.98 9.78 6.89
N ASP A 24 2.27 9.46 6.80
CA ASP A 24 3.09 9.64 5.60
C ASP A 24 3.05 8.43 4.66
N THR A 25 2.21 7.43 4.94
CA THR A 25 1.99 6.30 4.03
C THR A 25 1.17 6.70 2.81
N PRO A 26 1.29 6.01 1.66
CA PRO A 26 0.45 6.27 0.49
C PRO A 26 -1.05 6.19 0.81
N LEU A 27 -1.44 5.23 1.65
CA LEU A 27 -2.81 5.10 2.15
C LEU A 27 -3.25 6.32 2.99
N GLY A 28 -2.41 6.75 3.94
CA GLY A 28 -2.66 7.94 4.76
C GLY A 28 -2.81 9.21 3.90
N ARG A 29 -1.92 9.39 2.92
CA ARG A 29 -2.02 10.50 1.96
C ARG A 29 -3.28 10.44 1.12
N ALA A 30 -3.69 9.27 0.62
CA ALA A 30 -4.93 9.10 -0.13
C ALA A 30 -6.17 9.47 0.70
N ARG A 31 -6.17 9.11 1.99
CA ARG A 31 -7.22 9.53 2.93
C ARG A 31 -7.25 11.05 3.12
N LEU A 32 -6.09 11.65 3.39
CA LEU A 32 -5.97 13.09 3.64
C LEU A 32 -6.31 13.93 2.39
N ALA A 33 -5.91 13.48 1.19
CA ALA A 33 -6.24 14.15 -0.07
C ALA A 33 -7.76 14.24 -0.32
N ARG A 34 -8.54 13.30 0.25
CA ARG A 34 -10.00 13.32 0.23
C ARG A 34 -10.64 14.11 1.38
N GLY A 35 -9.85 14.59 2.34
CA GLY A 35 -10.35 15.22 3.56
C GLY A 35 -11.10 14.26 4.47
N TRP A 36 -10.79 12.96 4.44
CA TRP A 36 -11.50 11.96 5.23
C TRP A 36 -10.83 11.74 6.59
N SER A 37 -11.65 11.57 7.64
CA SER A 37 -11.18 11.05 8.92
C SER A 37 -11.03 9.53 8.86
N GLN A 38 -10.26 8.93 9.78
CA GLN A 38 -10.16 7.47 9.88
C GLN A 38 -11.54 6.83 10.16
N VAL A 39 -12.38 7.49 10.96
CA VAL A 39 -13.77 7.03 11.23
C VAL A 39 -14.58 6.94 9.94
N LYS A 40 -14.42 7.92 9.04
CA LYS A 40 -15.10 7.90 7.73
C LYS A 40 -14.64 6.73 6.85
N VAL A 41 -13.34 6.40 6.89
CA VAL A 41 -12.80 5.21 6.21
C VAL A 41 -13.43 3.94 6.77
N VAL A 42 -13.45 3.79 8.10
CA VAL A 42 -14.06 2.62 8.77
C VAL A 42 -15.53 2.47 8.36
N ARG A 43 -16.30 3.56 8.40
CA ARG A 43 -17.72 3.51 8.00
C ARG A 43 -17.89 3.13 6.53
N ALA A 44 -17.05 3.66 5.63
CA ALA A 44 -17.09 3.31 4.22
C ALA A 44 -16.73 1.84 3.97
N LEU A 45 -15.74 1.30 4.68
CA LEU A 45 -15.37 -0.13 4.60
C LEU A 45 -16.54 -1.02 5.02
N MET A 46 -17.19 -0.70 6.14
CA MET A 46 -18.35 -1.47 6.63
C MET A 46 -19.51 -1.44 5.65
N LEU A 47 -19.86 -0.25 5.12
CA LEU A 47 -20.96 -0.12 4.16
C LEU A 47 -20.67 -0.88 2.86
N LEU A 48 -19.43 -0.84 2.38
CA LEU A 48 -19.05 -1.55 1.16
C LEU A 48 -19.02 -3.07 1.36
N ALA A 49 -18.50 -3.53 2.50
CA ALA A 49 -18.48 -4.95 2.83
C ALA A 49 -19.90 -5.51 2.98
N ASP A 50 -20.79 -4.79 3.67
CA ASP A 50 -22.20 -5.13 3.78
C ASP A 50 -22.88 -5.23 2.40
N HIS A 51 -22.63 -4.24 1.53
CA HIS A 51 -23.15 -4.25 0.16
C HIS A 51 -22.66 -5.45 -0.67
N TRP A 52 -21.44 -5.94 -0.42
CA TRP A 52 -20.87 -7.10 -1.10
C TRP A 52 -21.11 -8.43 -0.38
N GLY A 53 -21.77 -8.42 0.79
CA GLY A 53 -21.99 -9.61 1.62
C GLY A 53 -20.69 -10.20 2.18
N TRP A 54 -19.68 -9.37 2.44
CA TRP A 54 -18.39 -9.79 2.97
C TRP A 54 -18.33 -9.62 4.49
N ASP A 55 -17.89 -10.67 5.18
CA ASP A 55 -17.58 -10.58 6.61
C ASP A 55 -16.23 -9.89 6.82
N ILE A 56 -16.26 -8.79 7.57
CA ILE A 56 -15.08 -8.04 7.99
C ILE A 56 -15.07 -7.84 9.51
N ALA A 57 -13.95 -7.34 10.03
CA ALA A 57 -13.80 -7.09 11.46
C ALA A 57 -14.79 -6.02 11.97
N ALA A 58 -15.12 -6.09 13.25
CA ALA A 58 -15.97 -5.09 13.91
C ALA A 58 -15.33 -3.69 13.91
N GLU A 59 -16.16 -2.66 14.04
CA GLU A 59 -15.76 -1.24 13.95
C GLU A 59 -14.55 -0.89 14.83
N ASN A 60 -14.53 -1.35 16.08
CA ASN A 60 -13.44 -1.08 17.02
C ASN A 60 -12.10 -1.66 16.54
N SER A 61 -12.12 -2.87 15.98
CA SER A 61 -10.94 -3.50 15.39
C SER A 61 -10.51 -2.79 14.11
N LEU A 62 -11.45 -2.35 13.27
CA LEU A 62 -11.15 -1.61 12.04
C LEU A 62 -10.47 -0.28 12.33
N LYS A 63 -10.85 0.45 13.38
CA LYS A 63 -10.15 1.69 13.80
C LYS A 63 -8.67 1.41 14.09
N VAL A 64 -8.38 0.33 14.81
CA VAL A 64 -7.01 -0.09 15.11
C VAL A 64 -6.27 -0.50 13.85
N PHE A 65 -6.92 -1.27 12.96
CA PHE A 65 -6.33 -1.72 11.71
C PHE A 65 -5.98 -0.55 10.79
N VAL A 66 -6.91 0.38 10.56
CA VAL A 66 -6.67 1.58 9.74
C VAL A 66 -5.50 2.39 10.31
N SER A 67 -5.46 2.60 11.62
CA SER A 67 -4.33 3.29 12.25
C SER A 67 -2.99 2.56 12.03
N ARG A 68 -2.95 1.23 12.16
CA ARG A 68 -1.73 0.44 11.91
C ARG A 68 -1.30 0.44 10.45
N TRP A 69 -2.25 0.43 9.52
CA TRP A 69 -1.99 0.48 8.08
C TRP A 69 -1.49 1.85 7.64
N GLU A 70 -1.99 2.92 8.26
CA GLU A 70 -1.56 4.29 7.96
C GLU A 70 -0.20 4.66 8.56
N ASN A 71 0.27 3.91 9.57
CA ASN A 71 1.52 4.17 10.30
C ASN A 71 2.60 3.09 10.07
N ASP A 72 2.58 2.41 8.92
CA ASP A 72 3.58 1.44 8.43
C ASP A 72 3.78 0.14 9.22
N THR A 73 3.10 -0.07 10.36
CA THR A 73 3.37 -1.26 11.17
C THR A 73 2.81 -2.55 10.54
N HIS A 74 1.75 -2.46 9.73
CA HIS A 74 1.07 -3.64 9.16
C HIS A 74 0.50 -3.34 7.77
N ARG A 75 0.54 -4.34 6.86
CA ARG A 75 -0.12 -4.25 5.56
C ARG A 75 -1.56 -4.80 5.63
N PRO A 76 -2.55 -4.19 4.96
CA PRO A 76 -3.89 -4.77 4.88
C PRO A 76 -3.85 -6.13 4.17
N GLY A 77 -4.67 -7.07 4.64
CA GLY A 77 -4.89 -8.34 3.93
C GLY A 77 -5.57 -8.13 2.57
N GLN A 78 -5.54 -9.13 1.69
CA GLN A 78 -5.97 -8.99 0.30
C GLN A 78 -7.43 -8.50 0.16
N ALA A 79 -8.36 -9.03 0.98
CA ALA A 79 -9.76 -8.58 0.99
C ALA A 79 -9.88 -7.08 1.34
N TYR A 80 -9.15 -6.61 2.35
CA TYR A 80 -9.13 -5.20 2.72
C TYR A 80 -8.48 -4.33 1.65
N GLN A 81 -7.46 -4.81 0.94
CA GLN A 81 -6.87 -4.06 -0.18
C GLN A 81 -7.92 -3.82 -1.27
N VAL A 82 -8.75 -4.81 -1.62
CA VAL A 82 -9.83 -4.66 -2.60
C VAL A 82 -10.84 -3.60 -2.13
N LEU A 83 -11.30 -3.68 -0.88
CA LEU A 83 -12.22 -2.70 -0.31
C LEU A 83 -11.61 -1.28 -0.30
N LEU A 84 -10.34 -1.15 0.10
CA LEU A 84 -9.63 0.13 0.15
C LEU A 84 -9.45 0.72 -1.25
N CYS A 85 -9.07 -0.08 -2.24
CA CYS A 85 -8.97 0.35 -3.64
C CYS A 85 -10.33 0.86 -4.15
N ALA A 86 -11.41 0.16 -3.82
CA ALA A 86 -12.76 0.55 -4.22
C ALA A 86 -13.21 1.87 -3.59
N ILE A 87 -13.10 2.04 -2.26
CA ILE A 87 -13.54 3.28 -1.61
C ILE A 87 -12.68 4.50 -1.99
N PHE A 88 -11.38 4.28 -2.24
CA PHE A 88 -10.46 5.33 -2.67
C PHE A 88 -10.40 5.50 -4.18
N ARG A 89 -11.10 4.67 -4.96
CA ARG A 89 -11.05 4.66 -6.43
C ARG A 89 -9.60 4.77 -6.94
N ALA A 90 -8.74 3.98 -6.31
CA ALA A 90 -7.29 4.03 -6.49
C ALA A 90 -6.79 2.61 -6.75
N THR A 91 -5.69 2.52 -7.47
CA THR A 91 -5.00 1.26 -7.75
C THR A 91 -4.23 0.79 -6.52
N PRO A 92 -3.92 -0.53 -6.44
CA PRO A 92 -3.04 -1.05 -5.39
C PRO A 92 -1.67 -0.34 -5.34
N ALA A 93 -1.15 0.12 -6.48
CA ALA A 93 0.12 0.83 -6.54
C ALA A 93 0.04 2.22 -5.87
N GLU A 94 -1.00 2.99 -6.18
CA GLU A 94 -1.23 4.32 -5.60
C GLU A 94 -1.44 4.27 -4.08
N LEU A 95 -2.01 3.17 -3.57
CA LEU A 95 -2.20 2.94 -2.13
C LEU A 95 -1.01 2.26 -1.45
N GLY A 96 0.08 1.95 -2.17
CA GLY A 96 1.28 1.33 -1.60
C GLY A 96 1.12 -0.16 -1.28
N PHE A 97 0.16 -0.85 -1.89
CA PHE A 97 -0.10 -2.28 -1.73
C PHE A 97 0.69 -3.16 -2.71
N THR A 98 1.25 -2.61 -3.77
CA THR A 98 2.22 -3.35 -4.59
C THR A 98 3.49 -3.55 -3.79
N ARG A 99 3.93 -4.80 -3.62
CA ARG A 99 5.34 -5.03 -3.26
C ARG A 99 6.15 -4.41 -4.41
N PRO A 100 7.25 -3.68 -4.17
CA PRO A 100 8.19 -3.42 -5.25
C PRO A 100 8.58 -4.80 -5.76
N ALA A 101 8.03 -5.21 -6.90
CA ALA A 101 8.53 -6.37 -7.60
C ALA A 101 9.99 -5.99 -7.83
N ALA A 102 10.90 -6.69 -7.16
CA ALA A 102 12.30 -6.57 -7.46
C ALA A 102 12.39 -6.91 -8.95
N ALA A 103 12.47 -5.88 -9.80
CA ALA A 103 12.42 -6.04 -11.26
C ALA A 103 13.52 -7.00 -11.73
N SER A 104 14.59 -7.14 -10.93
CA SER A 104 15.61 -8.17 -11.05
C SER A 104 15.03 -9.59 -11.08
N THR A 105 14.11 -9.94 -10.18
CA THR A 105 13.57 -11.30 -10.05
C THR A 105 12.65 -11.71 -11.21
N LEU A 106 12.01 -10.75 -11.89
CA LEU A 106 11.22 -11.04 -13.08
C LEU A 106 12.12 -11.30 -14.30
N ASN A 107 13.12 -10.45 -14.49
CA ASN A 107 14.10 -10.62 -15.57
C ASN A 107 14.91 -11.91 -15.40
N GLU A 108 15.33 -12.24 -14.18
CA GLU A 108 16.00 -13.50 -13.85
C GLU A 108 15.12 -14.71 -14.18
N ARG A 109 13.82 -14.64 -13.87
CA ARG A 109 12.86 -15.72 -14.18
C ARG A 109 12.60 -15.85 -15.68
N LEU A 110 12.60 -14.75 -16.42
CA LEU A 110 12.45 -14.74 -17.88
C LEU A 110 13.65 -15.40 -18.55
N ALA A 111 14.87 -15.00 -18.16
CA ALA A 111 16.10 -15.60 -18.65
C ALA A 111 16.20 -17.10 -18.32
N ALA A 112 15.77 -17.50 -17.11
CA ALA A 112 15.71 -18.91 -16.74
C ALA A 112 14.72 -19.70 -17.61
N LEU A 113 13.58 -19.10 -17.98
CA LEU A 113 12.59 -19.75 -18.84
C LEU A 113 13.10 -19.90 -20.28
N GLU A 114 13.78 -18.88 -20.81
CA GLU A 114 14.40 -18.93 -22.14
C GLU A 114 15.44 -20.06 -22.23
N SER A 115 16.32 -20.17 -21.24
CA SER A 115 17.33 -21.26 -21.19
C SER A 115 16.69 -22.65 -21.13
N VAL A 116 15.58 -22.81 -20.40
CA VAL A 116 14.84 -24.08 -20.35
C VAL A 116 14.23 -24.40 -21.72
N ILE A 117 13.65 -23.42 -22.41
CA ILE A 117 13.06 -23.62 -23.73
C ILE A 117 14.13 -24.02 -24.75
N GLU A 118 15.29 -23.36 -24.72
CA GLU A 118 16.41 -23.67 -25.62
C GLU A 118 16.91 -25.11 -25.41
N GLY A 119 17.15 -25.51 -24.16
CA GLY A 119 17.59 -26.87 -23.85
C GLY A 119 16.54 -27.95 -24.17
N LEU A 120 15.23 -27.64 -24.06
CA LEU A 120 14.19 -28.56 -24.51
C LEU A 120 14.16 -28.68 -26.04
N THR A 121 14.43 -27.59 -26.76
CA THR A 121 14.44 -27.56 -28.22
C THR A 121 15.62 -28.35 -28.78
N GLU A 122 16.81 -28.24 -28.19
CA GLU A 122 17.99 -29.03 -28.57
C GLU A 122 17.73 -30.54 -28.39
N ARG A 123 17.21 -30.94 -27.23
CA ARG A 123 16.93 -32.35 -26.92
C ARG A 123 15.85 -32.95 -27.82
N LEU A 124 14.87 -32.15 -28.24
CA LEU A 124 13.88 -32.58 -29.22
C LEU A 124 14.49 -32.75 -30.63
N GLY A 125 15.46 -31.91 -31.00
CA GLY A 125 16.21 -32.02 -32.26
C GLY A 125 17.11 -33.26 -32.32
N GLU A 126 17.77 -33.61 -31.22
CA GLU A 126 18.63 -34.81 -31.13
C GLU A 126 17.86 -36.12 -31.26
N VAL A 127 16.59 -36.17 -30.82
CA VAL A 127 15.74 -37.38 -30.92
C VAL A 127 15.16 -37.57 -32.33
N ALA A 128 15.11 -36.50 -33.14
CA ALA A 128 14.55 -36.52 -34.48
C ALA A 128 15.60 -36.80 -35.59
N ALA A 129 16.90 -36.84 -35.24
CA ALA A 129 18.03 -37.15 -36.14
C ALA A 129 18.42 -38.63 -36.07
#